data_AF-A0A6G2XPL5-F1
#
_entry.id   AF-A0A6G2XPL5-F1
#
_cell.length_a   1.000
_cell.length_b   1.000
_cell.length_c   1.000
_cell.angle_alpha   90.00
_cell.angle_beta   90.00
_cell.angle_gamma   90.00
#
_symmetry.space_group_name_H-M   'P 1'
#
loop_
_entity.id
_entity.type
_entity.pdbx_description
1 polymer ?
#
loop_
_entity_poly.entity_id
_entity_poly.type
_entity_poly.pdbx_seq_one_letter_code
_entity_poly.pdbx_strand_id
1 'polypeptide(L)'
;MYGPQPNVAAAAGHPDPPPRMGFFTDTSVCIGCKACEVACKEWNAVPEDGLELTGMSYDNTQGLGADTWRHVAFIEQRKPFGGQESGVGHEGFDAFEAARNLGRGPASPGPGATSPPPGEAPAGAPAGEISPLAPDGRTELRWLMASDVCKHCTHAACLDVCPTGALFRTEFGTVVVQEDVCNGCGYCVPACPYGVIDQRKEDGRVWKCTLCYDRLGVGMEPACAKACPTDSIQFGPLEELRERAAGRVAQLHAAGVADARLYGESPDDGVGGDGAFFLLLDEPEVYGLPPDPRVTTRDLPSMWRHAATAAVTLAALGVASFVRRPR
;
A
#
# COMPACT_ATOMS: atom_id res chain seq x y z
N MET A 1 -10.75 22.15 -1.36
CA MET A 1 -11.09 20.72 -1.42
C MET A 1 -9.93 20.00 -0.77
N TYR A 2 -10.03 19.82 0.55
CA TYR A 2 -9.11 19.10 1.44
C TYR A 2 -9.78 19.02 2.84
N GLY A 3 -9.31 18.14 3.71
CA GLY A 3 -9.95 17.82 4.99
C GLY A 3 -11.11 16.81 4.85
N PRO A 4 -11.78 16.43 5.95
CA PRO A 4 -12.71 15.29 5.97
C PRO A 4 -13.83 15.34 4.93
N GLN A 5 -14.00 14.26 4.16
CA GLN A 5 -15.22 13.99 3.39
C GLN A 5 -15.73 12.57 3.73
N PRO A 6 -16.75 12.43 4.60
CA PRO A 6 -17.22 11.11 5.04
C PRO A 6 -17.97 10.35 3.93
N ASN A 7 -18.62 11.04 2.99
CA ASN A 7 -19.35 10.40 1.88
C ASN A 7 -18.83 10.87 0.51
N VAL A 8 -17.68 10.30 0.10
CA VAL A 8 -17.05 10.56 -1.20
C VAL A 8 -17.84 10.00 -2.40
N ALA A 9 -18.75 9.05 -2.18
CA ALA A 9 -19.59 8.48 -3.24
C ALA A 9 -20.75 9.42 -3.59
N ALA A 10 -21.46 9.97 -2.60
CA ALA A 10 -22.47 10.99 -2.81
C ALA A 10 -21.87 12.30 -3.37
N ALA A 11 -20.66 12.67 -2.94
CA ALA A 11 -19.91 13.78 -3.52
C ALA A 11 -19.55 13.56 -5.01
N ALA A 12 -19.44 12.31 -5.46
CA ALA A 12 -19.24 11.93 -6.86
C ALA A 12 -20.55 11.75 -7.66
N GLY A 13 -21.71 12.01 -7.05
CA GLY A 13 -23.02 11.98 -7.72
C GLY A 13 -23.83 10.69 -7.57
N HIS A 14 -23.37 9.71 -6.77
CA HIS A 14 -24.15 8.50 -6.47
C HIS A 14 -25.25 8.81 -5.43
N PRO A 15 -26.55 8.69 -5.77
CA PRO A 15 -27.62 8.86 -4.79
C PRO A 15 -27.69 7.64 -3.85
N ASP A 16 -27.90 7.90 -2.56
CA ASP A 16 -28.04 6.89 -1.50
C ASP A 16 -27.03 5.71 -1.59
N PRO A 17 -25.71 6.00 -1.64
CA PRO A 17 -24.69 4.99 -1.90
C PRO A 17 -24.55 3.98 -0.74
N PRO A 18 -24.04 2.76 -1.03
CA PRO A 18 -23.66 1.82 0.02
C PRO A 18 -22.55 2.38 0.93
N PRO A 19 -22.28 1.76 2.09
CA PRO A 19 -21.13 2.11 2.92
C PRO A 19 -19.84 2.11 2.11
N ARG A 20 -18.95 3.09 2.38
CA ARG A 20 -17.62 3.14 1.74
C ARG A 20 -16.86 1.86 2.10
N MET A 21 -16.48 1.09 1.09
CA MET A 21 -15.75 -0.17 1.27
C MET A 21 -14.24 0.10 1.19
N GLY A 22 -13.47 -0.71 1.90
CA GLY A 22 -12.02 -0.51 1.99
C GLY A 22 -11.22 -1.74 2.41
N PHE A 23 -9.91 -1.53 2.56
CA PHE A 23 -9.00 -2.49 3.17
C PHE A 23 -8.39 -1.93 4.46
N PHE A 24 -8.24 -2.80 5.45
CA PHE A 24 -7.30 -2.64 6.55
C PHE A 24 -6.21 -3.71 6.40
N THR A 25 -4.94 -3.29 6.32
CA THR A 25 -3.81 -4.22 6.21
C THR A 25 -2.99 -4.23 7.50
N ASP A 26 -3.08 -5.30 8.29
CA ASP A 26 -2.25 -5.50 9.49
C ASP A 26 -0.91 -6.15 9.10
N THR A 27 0.18 -5.38 9.15
CA THR A 27 1.53 -5.90 8.87
C THR A 27 2.07 -6.80 9.98
N SER A 28 1.50 -6.77 11.20
CA SER A 28 1.95 -7.59 12.33
C SER A 28 1.68 -9.09 12.17
N VAL A 29 0.72 -9.45 11.30
CA VAL A 29 0.39 -10.83 10.94
C VAL A 29 0.66 -11.15 9.46
N CYS A 30 1.41 -10.28 8.77
CA CYS A 30 1.80 -10.52 7.38
C CYS A 30 2.98 -11.50 7.31
N ILE A 31 2.77 -12.67 6.70
CA ILE A 31 3.81 -13.72 6.56
C ILE A 31 4.55 -13.68 5.22
N GLY A 32 4.44 -12.59 4.45
CA GLY A 32 5.16 -12.40 3.18
C GLY A 32 4.77 -13.33 2.02
N CYS A 33 3.77 -14.21 2.18
CA CYS A 33 3.50 -15.35 1.28
C CYS A 33 3.17 -15.06 -0.20
N LYS A 34 3.11 -13.79 -0.64
CA LYS A 34 2.74 -13.29 -2.00
C LYS A 34 1.43 -13.84 -2.61
N ALA A 35 0.65 -14.65 -1.91
CA ALA A 35 -0.67 -15.16 -2.35
C ALA A 35 -1.63 -14.04 -2.76
N CYS A 36 -1.54 -12.88 -2.12
CA CYS A 36 -2.33 -11.69 -2.44
C CYS A 36 -1.91 -10.97 -3.75
N GLU A 37 -0.67 -11.15 -4.23
CA GLU A 37 -0.23 -10.73 -5.57
C GLU A 37 -0.79 -11.67 -6.62
N VAL A 38 -0.58 -12.98 -6.43
CA VAL A 38 -1.03 -14.05 -7.34
C VAL A 38 -2.55 -14.00 -7.54
N ALA A 39 -3.33 -13.92 -6.45
CA ALA A 39 -4.79 -13.79 -6.54
C ALA A 39 -5.25 -12.47 -7.16
N CYS A 40 -4.43 -11.41 -7.12
CA CYS A 40 -4.72 -10.16 -7.83
C CYS A 40 -4.45 -10.29 -9.34
N LYS A 41 -3.33 -10.90 -9.74
CA LYS A 41 -3.01 -11.16 -11.16
C LYS A 41 -4.03 -12.10 -11.79
N GLU A 42 -4.27 -13.26 -11.18
CA GLU A 42 -5.22 -14.30 -11.64
C GLU A 42 -6.63 -13.73 -11.82
N TRP A 43 -7.17 -13.01 -10.83
CA TRP A 43 -8.55 -12.52 -10.90
C TRP A 43 -8.75 -11.42 -11.95
N ASN A 44 -7.82 -10.48 -12.05
CA ASN A 44 -7.97 -9.32 -12.96
C ASN A 44 -7.27 -9.56 -14.32
N ALA A 45 -6.83 -10.80 -14.60
CA ALA A 45 -6.03 -11.17 -15.78
C ALA A 45 -4.82 -10.25 -16.04
N VAL A 46 -4.14 -9.83 -14.97
CA VAL A 46 -3.01 -8.90 -15.07
C VAL A 46 -1.77 -9.65 -15.59
N PRO A 47 -1.04 -9.11 -16.59
CA PRO A 47 0.17 -9.72 -17.13
C PRO A 47 1.24 -10.12 -16.09
N GLU A 48 2.09 -11.06 -16.50
CA GLU A 48 3.37 -11.32 -15.85
C GLU A 48 4.39 -10.23 -16.24
N ASP A 49 4.98 -9.59 -15.24
CA ASP A 49 6.03 -8.57 -15.33
C ASP A 49 7.44 -9.16 -15.18
N GLY A 50 7.55 -10.49 -15.26
CA GLY A 50 8.77 -11.24 -15.03
C GLY A 50 8.94 -11.68 -13.57
N LEU A 51 10.08 -12.32 -13.28
CA LEU A 51 10.48 -12.74 -11.93
C LEU A 51 11.95 -12.35 -11.72
N GLU A 52 12.19 -11.09 -11.41
CA GLU A 52 13.56 -10.58 -11.21
C GLU A 52 14.06 -10.89 -9.79
N LEU A 53 14.76 -12.01 -9.64
CA LEU A 53 15.52 -12.31 -8.43
C LEU A 53 16.76 -11.41 -8.33
N THR A 54 16.57 -10.25 -7.70
CA THR A 54 17.61 -9.21 -7.50
C THR A 54 18.85 -9.70 -6.74
N GLY A 55 18.75 -10.84 -6.04
CA GLY A 55 19.79 -11.37 -5.14
C GLY A 55 19.90 -10.63 -3.81
N MET A 56 19.10 -9.57 -3.60
CA MET A 56 19.15 -8.69 -2.43
C MET A 56 17.90 -8.76 -1.53
N SER A 57 16.86 -9.49 -1.96
CA SER A 57 15.61 -9.68 -1.22
C SER A 57 14.88 -10.95 -1.68
N TYR A 58 13.88 -11.39 -0.91
CA TYR A 58 12.85 -12.34 -1.35
C TYR A 58 11.81 -11.70 -2.27
N ASP A 59 11.82 -10.37 -2.39
CA ASP A 59 11.01 -9.67 -3.36
C ASP A 59 11.50 -9.88 -4.80
N ASN A 60 10.54 -10.17 -5.67
CA ASN A 60 10.67 -10.51 -7.09
C ASN A 60 9.83 -9.61 -8.01
N THR A 61 9.01 -8.69 -7.46
CA THR A 61 8.20 -7.73 -8.23
C THR A 61 8.64 -6.27 -8.04
N GLN A 62 9.57 -5.98 -7.11
CA GLN A 62 10.28 -4.70 -6.91
C GLN A 62 9.44 -3.49 -6.49
N GLY A 63 8.13 -3.50 -6.73
CA GLY A 63 7.20 -2.48 -6.27
C GLY A 63 5.81 -2.66 -6.85
N LEU A 64 5.01 -1.59 -6.79
CA LEU A 64 3.77 -1.47 -7.54
C LEU A 64 4.01 -0.89 -8.93
N GLY A 65 3.22 -1.32 -9.90
CA GLY A 65 3.32 -0.85 -11.29
C GLY A 65 2.09 -1.22 -12.12
N ALA A 66 2.16 -0.99 -13.43
CA ALA A 66 1.03 -1.21 -14.33
C ALA A 66 0.58 -2.68 -14.40
N ASP A 67 1.46 -3.61 -14.07
CA ASP A 67 1.21 -5.05 -14.09
C ASP A 67 1.31 -5.74 -12.71
N THR A 68 1.75 -5.01 -11.67
CA THR A 68 1.67 -5.45 -10.27
C THR A 68 0.89 -4.44 -9.45
N TRP A 69 -0.43 -4.69 -9.35
CA TRP A 69 -1.40 -3.81 -8.69
C TRP A 69 -1.47 -3.98 -7.17
N ARG A 70 -0.90 -5.07 -6.67
CA ARG A 70 -0.68 -5.39 -5.26
C ARG A 70 0.68 -6.07 -5.15
N HIS A 71 1.47 -5.61 -4.20
CA HIS A 71 2.88 -5.97 -4.01
C HIS A 71 3.09 -6.43 -2.55
N VAL A 72 4.22 -7.09 -2.26
CA VAL A 72 4.68 -7.50 -0.94
C VAL A 72 6.18 -7.21 -0.81
N ALA A 73 6.50 -6.18 -0.05
CA ALA A 73 7.85 -5.83 0.31
C ALA A 73 8.36 -6.73 1.45
N PHE A 74 9.63 -7.13 1.35
CA PHE A 74 10.40 -7.80 2.41
C PHE A 74 11.51 -6.85 2.86
N ILE A 75 11.42 -6.37 4.10
CA ILE A 75 12.28 -5.30 4.63
C ILE A 75 13.08 -5.86 5.81
N GLU A 76 14.40 -5.96 5.63
CA GLU A 76 15.33 -6.44 6.65
C GLU A 76 15.96 -5.28 7.43
N GLN A 77 15.76 -5.24 8.75
CA GLN A 77 16.32 -4.20 9.61
C GLN A 77 17.23 -4.78 10.70
N ARG A 78 18.26 -4.02 11.05
CA ARG A 78 19.11 -4.27 12.23
C ARG A 78 18.61 -3.47 13.44
N LYS A 79 17.39 -3.79 13.89
CA LYS A 79 16.72 -3.16 15.05
C LYS A 79 16.38 -4.22 16.10
N PRO A 80 16.49 -3.92 17.41
CA PRO A 80 15.89 -4.72 18.47
C PRO A 80 14.43 -5.07 18.17
N PHE A 81 14.00 -6.27 18.51
CA PHE A 81 12.60 -6.65 18.44
C PHE A 81 11.80 -5.89 19.52
N GLY A 82 10.68 -5.29 19.13
CA GLY A 82 9.59 -5.02 20.09
C GLY A 82 9.00 -6.34 20.62
N GLY A 83 8.24 -6.27 21.72
CA GLY A 83 7.66 -7.47 22.35
C GLY A 83 6.80 -8.30 21.38
N GLN A 84 7.31 -9.44 20.93
CA GLN A 84 6.57 -10.31 20.02
C GLN A 84 5.48 -11.08 20.77
N GLU A 85 4.25 -11.07 20.24
CA GLU A 85 3.21 -12.02 20.64
C GLU A 85 3.59 -13.43 20.15
N SER A 86 4.42 -14.14 20.90
CA SER A 86 4.71 -15.58 20.72
C SER A 86 3.50 -16.49 21.06
N GLY A 87 2.30 -15.90 21.07
CA GLY A 87 1.06 -16.41 21.65
C GLY A 87 -0.03 -16.76 20.66
N VAL A 88 0.27 -16.91 19.36
CA VAL A 88 -0.62 -17.63 18.42
C VAL A 88 -0.56 -19.13 18.76
N GLY A 89 -1.17 -19.48 19.89
CA GLY A 89 -1.22 -20.84 20.41
C GLY A 89 -2.13 -21.69 19.55
N HIS A 90 -1.55 -22.36 18.55
CA HIS A 90 -2.21 -23.47 17.87
C HIS A 90 -2.31 -24.69 18.80
N GLU A 91 -3.17 -24.63 19.83
CA GLU A 91 -3.37 -25.70 20.82
C GLU A 91 -3.82 -27.04 20.20
N GLY A 92 -4.21 -27.04 18.91
CA GLY A 92 -4.52 -28.23 18.11
C GLY A 92 -3.49 -28.59 17.02
N PHE A 93 -2.31 -27.96 16.95
CA PHE A 93 -1.31 -28.25 15.91
C PHE A 93 0.15 -28.06 16.41
N ASP A 94 0.79 -29.15 16.85
CA ASP A 94 2.25 -29.18 17.01
C ASP A 94 2.91 -29.24 15.61
N ALA A 95 3.43 -28.09 15.17
CA ALA A 95 4.14 -27.96 13.90
C ALA A 95 5.42 -28.82 13.83
N PHE A 96 6.06 -29.13 14.96
CA PHE A 96 7.22 -30.02 15.01
C PHE A 96 6.81 -31.49 14.94
N GLU A 97 5.66 -31.88 15.50
CA GLU A 97 5.10 -33.21 15.26
C GLU A 97 4.65 -33.38 13.81
N ALA A 98 3.94 -32.39 13.24
CA ALA A 98 3.57 -32.38 11.83
C ALA A 98 4.80 -32.49 10.91
N ALA A 99 5.88 -31.73 11.19
CA ALA A 99 7.13 -31.80 10.44
C ALA A 99 7.87 -33.15 10.59
N ARG A 100 7.72 -33.86 11.71
CA ARG A 100 8.23 -35.24 11.89
C ARG A 100 7.42 -36.26 11.11
N ASN A 101 6.12 -36.03 10.95
CA ASN A 101 5.18 -36.91 10.25
C ASN A 101 5.16 -36.71 8.72
N LEU A 102 5.68 -35.58 8.20
CA LEU A 102 5.98 -35.40 6.78
C LEU A 102 7.14 -36.33 6.37
N GLY A 103 6.79 -37.43 5.71
CA GLY A 103 7.69 -38.56 5.46
C GLY A 103 8.94 -38.22 4.66
N ARG A 104 10.06 -38.87 4.99
CA ARG A 104 11.36 -38.74 4.31
C ARG A 104 11.30 -39.21 2.84
N GLY A 105 10.96 -38.30 1.93
CA GLY A 105 11.30 -38.46 0.51
C GLY A 105 12.83 -38.36 0.31
N PRO A 106 13.45 -39.15 -0.58
CA PRO A 106 14.90 -39.18 -0.78
C PRO A 106 15.48 -37.90 -1.44
N ALA A 107 14.64 -36.92 -1.76
CA ALA A 107 15.03 -35.63 -2.35
C ALA A 107 14.94 -34.45 -1.35
N SER A 108 14.39 -34.65 -0.14
CA SER A 108 14.36 -33.61 0.89
C SER A 108 15.66 -33.65 1.70
N PRO A 109 16.34 -32.51 1.97
CA PRO A 109 17.44 -32.47 2.93
C PRO A 109 16.89 -32.83 4.31
N GLY A 110 17.23 -34.04 4.79
CA GLY A 110 16.67 -34.59 6.02
C GLY A 110 17.15 -33.85 7.28
N PRO A 111 16.67 -34.27 8.48
CA PRO A 111 17.01 -33.63 9.77
C PRO A 111 18.48 -33.82 10.21
N GLY A 112 19.37 -34.23 9.31
CA GLY A 112 20.82 -34.11 9.45
C GLY A 112 21.37 -32.77 8.94
N ALA A 113 20.53 -31.88 8.41
CA ALA A 113 20.84 -30.47 8.20
C ALA A 113 20.91 -29.72 9.54
N THR A 114 21.87 -30.09 10.38
CA THR A 114 22.22 -29.34 11.58
C THR A 114 22.76 -27.97 11.17
N SER A 115 22.18 -26.89 11.67
CA SER A 115 22.89 -25.62 11.76
C SER A 115 24.25 -25.87 12.42
N PRO A 116 25.36 -25.30 11.91
CA PRO A 116 26.64 -25.44 12.57
C PRO A 116 26.58 -24.89 14.00
N PRO A 117 27.43 -25.38 14.92
CA PRO A 117 27.44 -24.89 16.29
C PRO A 117 27.68 -23.36 16.33
N PRO A 118 27.07 -22.63 17.28
CA PRO A 118 27.17 -21.17 17.33
C PRO A 118 28.63 -20.67 17.31
N GLY A 119 29.05 -20.12 16.17
CA GLY A 119 30.41 -19.63 15.93
C GLY A 119 31.08 -20.14 14.64
N GLU A 120 30.67 -21.29 14.10
CA GLU A 120 31.34 -21.89 12.92
C GLU A 120 30.60 -21.61 11.60
N ALA A 121 30.85 -20.43 11.02
CA ALA A 121 30.46 -20.15 9.62
C ALA A 121 31.41 -20.85 8.62
N PRO A 122 30.90 -21.40 7.49
CA PRO A 122 31.76 -22.00 6.47
C PRO A 122 32.78 -21.01 5.89
N ALA A 123 34.02 -21.45 5.70
CA ALA A 123 35.09 -20.61 5.13
C ALA A 123 34.73 -20.15 3.71
N GLY A 124 34.50 -18.83 3.55
CA GLY A 124 34.07 -18.21 2.30
C GLY A 124 32.60 -17.75 2.28
N ALA A 125 31.81 -18.02 3.32
CA ALA A 125 30.48 -17.42 3.46
C ALA A 125 30.59 -15.93 3.87
N PRO A 126 29.84 -14.99 3.24
CA PRO A 126 29.79 -13.58 3.66
C PRO A 126 29.01 -13.36 4.98
N ALA A 127 28.58 -14.43 5.65
CA ALA A 127 27.77 -14.42 6.87
C ALA A 127 28.44 -13.80 8.11
N GLY A 128 29.69 -13.33 8.01
CA GLY A 128 30.37 -12.59 9.08
C GLY A 128 29.84 -11.17 9.30
N GLU A 129 29.20 -10.56 8.30
CA GLU A 129 28.70 -9.18 8.37
C GLU A 129 27.17 -9.06 8.47
N ILE A 130 26.43 -10.17 8.32
CA ILE A 130 24.95 -10.20 8.27
C ILE A 130 24.41 -11.36 9.12
N SER A 131 24.28 -11.16 10.42
CA SER A 131 23.32 -11.93 11.24
C SER A 131 22.75 -11.09 12.37
N PRO A 132 21.51 -10.63 12.19
CA PRO A 132 20.74 -10.07 13.29
C PRO A 132 20.66 -10.93 14.56
N LEU A 133 20.83 -10.42 15.77
CA LEU A 133 21.31 -11.20 16.91
C LEU A 133 20.70 -10.67 18.26
N ALA A 134 20.37 -11.46 19.30
CA ALA A 134 19.64 -10.97 20.55
C ALA A 134 20.51 -10.54 21.80
N PRO A 135 20.02 -10.25 23.04
CA PRO A 135 20.76 -9.59 24.15
C PRO A 135 22.14 -10.11 24.65
N ASP A 136 22.52 -11.36 24.38
CA ASP A 136 23.77 -12.00 24.83
C ASP A 136 25.02 -11.58 24.01
N GLY A 137 25.22 -10.27 23.87
CA GLY A 137 26.31 -9.68 23.07
C GLY A 137 26.00 -9.63 21.56
N ARG A 138 24.71 -9.61 21.23
CA ARG A 138 24.18 -9.76 19.89
C ARG A 138 23.13 -8.61 19.62
N THR A 139 22.89 -8.12 18.39
CA THR A 139 21.89 -7.03 18.08
C THR A 139 21.01 -7.31 16.83
N GLU A 140 19.66 -7.14 16.86
CA GLU A 140 18.62 -8.04 16.23
C GLU A 140 18.19 -7.85 14.74
N LEU A 141 17.75 -8.94 14.04
CA LEU A 141 17.18 -8.91 12.67
C LEU A 141 15.66 -8.85 12.75
N ARG A 142 15.11 -7.66 12.63
CA ARG A 142 13.68 -7.48 12.42
C ARG A 142 13.38 -7.63 10.93
N TRP A 143 12.65 -8.69 10.58
CA TRP A 143 12.09 -8.85 9.24
C TRP A 143 10.66 -8.31 9.25
N LEU A 144 10.38 -7.33 8.39
CA LEU A 144 9.05 -6.76 8.21
C LEU A 144 8.53 -7.15 6.82
N MET A 145 7.35 -7.75 6.78
CA MET A 145 6.62 -8.03 5.54
C MET A 145 5.42 -7.08 5.46
N ALA A 146 5.24 -6.42 4.33
CA ALA A 146 4.10 -5.53 4.13
C ALA A 146 3.55 -5.66 2.72
N SER A 147 2.24 -5.85 2.60
CA SER A 147 1.59 -5.87 1.30
C SER A 147 1.05 -4.49 0.93
N ASP A 148 1.64 -3.84 -0.07
CA ASP A 148 1.18 -2.55 -0.57
C ASP A 148 0.16 -2.68 -1.71
N VAL A 149 -0.73 -1.69 -1.83
CA VAL A 149 -1.85 -1.62 -2.78
C VAL A 149 -2.29 -0.16 -2.98
N CYS A 150 -3.02 0.13 -4.05
CA CYS A 150 -3.62 1.45 -4.26
C CYS A 150 -4.49 1.88 -3.06
N LYS A 151 -4.26 3.10 -2.55
CA LYS A 151 -4.87 3.60 -1.32
C LYS A 151 -6.34 4.04 -1.46
N HIS A 152 -6.83 4.27 -2.68
CA HIS A 152 -8.20 4.75 -2.95
C HIS A 152 -8.62 5.97 -2.10
N CYS A 153 -7.70 6.94 -2.00
CA CYS A 153 -7.75 8.20 -1.24
C CYS A 153 -9.12 8.88 -1.24
N THR A 154 -9.49 9.56 -0.14
CA THR A 154 -10.69 10.41 -0.06
C THR A 154 -10.65 11.50 -1.13
N HIS A 155 -9.59 12.31 -1.14
CA HIS A 155 -9.27 13.25 -2.22
C HIS A 155 -8.25 12.59 -3.15
N ALA A 156 -8.67 12.17 -4.33
CA ALA A 156 -7.84 11.36 -5.23
C ALA A 156 -7.22 12.21 -6.34
N ALA A 157 -6.00 12.73 -6.12
CA ALA A 157 -5.31 13.57 -7.09
C ALA A 157 -5.20 12.96 -8.51
N CYS A 158 -5.11 11.64 -8.63
CA CYS A 158 -5.10 10.93 -9.92
C CYS A 158 -6.44 11.04 -10.69
N LEU A 159 -7.58 11.13 -9.98
CA LEU A 159 -8.90 11.42 -10.54
C LEU A 159 -8.97 12.89 -10.97
N ASP A 160 -8.58 13.81 -10.09
CA ASP A 160 -8.63 15.27 -10.33
C ASP A 160 -7.88 15.72 -11.59
N VAL A 161 -6.74 15.08 -11.92
CA VAL A 161 -5.92 15.42 -13.10
C VAL A 161 -6.31 14.68 -14.38
N CYS A 162 -7.29 13.76 -14.34
CA CYS A 162 -7.61 12.89 -15.47
C CYS A 162 -8.40 13.65 -16.57
N PRO A 163 -7.81 13.99 -17.73
CA PRO A 163 -8.46 14.88 -18.69
C PRO A 163 -9.59 14.22 -19.50
N THR A 164 -9.71 12.88 -19.45
CA THR A 164 -10.76 12.12 -20.15
C THR A 164 -11.88 11.63 -19.23
N GLY A 165 -11.74 11.76 -17.91
CA GLY A 165 -12.65 11.13 -16.95
C GLY A 165 -12.51 9.60 -16.84
N ALA A 166 -11.43 9.01 -17.38
CA ALA A 166 -11.17 7.57 -17.28
C ALA A 166 -11.02 7.11 -15.82
N LEU A 167 -10.40 7.92 -14.96
CA LEU A 167 -10.40 7.69 -13.52
C LEU A 167 -11.69 8.26 -12.91
N PHE A 168 -12.46 7.41 -12.25
CA PHE A 168 -13.75 7.77 -11.64
C PHE A 168 -13.89 7.19 -10.23
N ARG A 169 -14.91 7.66 -9.50
CA ARG A 169 -15.26 7.18 -8.16
C ARG A 169 -16.55 6.35 -8.21
N THR A 170 -16.49 5.17 -7.59
CA THR A 170 -17.60 4.22 -7.48
C THR A 170 -18.57 4.61 -6.35
N GLU A 171 -19.75 4.00 -6.38
CA GLU A 171 -20.76 4.02 -5.32
C GLU A 171 -20.21 3.48 -3.99
N PHE A 172 -19.27 2.53 -4.05
CA PHE A 172 -18.53 2.01 -2.88
C PHE A 172 -17.43 2.97 -2.36
N GLY A 173 -17.28 4.15 -2.97
CA GLY A 173 -16.25 5.13 -2.60
C GLY A 173 -14.83 4.71 -2.96
N THR A 174 -14.64 3.79 -3.90
CA THR A 174 -13.31 3.42 -4.44
C THR A 174 -12.92 4.35 -5.61
N VAL A 175 -11.72 4.19 -6.17
CA VAL A 175 -11.30 4.85 -7.42
C VAL A 175 -10.90 3.78 -8.41
N VAL A 176 -11.44 3.83 -9.62
CA VAL A 176 -11.25 2.81 -10.67
C VAL A 176 -10.84 3.48 -11.98
N VAL A 177 -10.08 2.78 -12.82
CA VAL A 177 -9.77 3.19 -14.20
C VAL A 177 -10.75 2.51 -15.16
N GLN A 178 -11.37 3.29 -16.03
CA GLN A 178 -12.09 2.82 -17.22
C GLN A 178 -11.07 2.65 -18.35
N GLU A 179 -10.76 1.40 -18.69
CA GLU A 179 -9.69 1.06 -19.64
C GLU A 179 -10.03 1.41 -21.10
N ASP A 180 -11.30 1.58 -21.43
CA ASP A 180 -11.83 2.00 -22.72
C ASP A 180 -11.82 3.53 -22.91
N VAL A 181 -11.92 4.28 -21.80
CA VAL A 181 -11.84 5.76 -21.77
C VAL A 181 -10.39 6.25 -21.58
N CYS A 182 -9.46 5.35 -21.24
CA CYS A 182 -8.06 5.70 -20.99
C CYS A 182 -7.28 5.98 -22.30
N ASN A 183 -6.80 7.22 -22.46
CA ASN A 183 -6.04 7.65 -23.65
C ASN A 183 -4.50 7.63 -23.47
N GLY A 184 -3.99 7.09 -22.36
CA GLY A 184 -2.54 7.01 -22.11
C GLY A 184 -1.80 8.33 -21.88
N CYS A 185 -2.48 9.41 -21.49
CA CYS A 185 -1.82 10.70 -21.23
C CYS A 185 -0.88 10.73 -20.01
N GLY A 186 -0.90 9.72 -19.14
CA GLY A 186 0.04 9.54 -18.03
C GLY A 186 -0.06 10.54 -16.87
N TYR A 187 -0.85 11.63 -16.95
CA TYR A 187 -0.87 12.72 -15.96
C TYR A 187 -1.15 12.27 -14.51
N CYS A 188 -1.92 11.21 -14.34
CA CYS A 188 -2.27 10.61 -13.06
C CYS A 188 -1.11 9.89 -12.35
N VAL A 189 -0.05 9.51 -13.08
CA VAL A 189 1.15 8.85 -12.54
C VAL A 189 1.94 9.79 -11.61
N PRO A 190 2.51 10.93 -12.07
CA PRO A 190 3.23 11.87 -11.19
C PRO A 190 2.31 12.63 -10.23
N ALA A 191 0.98 12.62 -10.45
CA ALA A 191 0.02 13.25 -9.55
C ALA A 191 -0.29 12.39 -8.31
N CYS A 192 -0.01 11.10 -8.33
CA CYS A 192 -0.30 10.20 -7.22
C CYS A 192 0.79 10.30 -6.13
N PRO A 193 0.46 10.75 -4.90
CA PRO A 193 1.48 10.94 -3.85
C PRO A 193 2.09 9.63 -3.32
N TYR A 194 1.56 8.46 -3.71
CA TYR A 194 2.04 7.13 -3.30
C TYR A 194 2.66 6.33 -4.46
N GLY A 195 2.72 6.86 -5.69
CA GLY A 195 3.29 6.14 -6.86
C GLY A 195 2.53 4.89 -7.37
N VAL A 196 1.38 4.56 -6.77
CA VAL A 196 0.63 3.29 -6.98
C VAL A 196 -0.16 3.15 -8.30
N ILE A 197 0.11 3.99 -9.30
CA ILE A 197 -0.52 3.96 -10.62
C ILE A 197 0.54 4.27 -11.67
N ASP A 198 0.65 3.41 -12.69
CA ASP A 198 1.69 3.50 -13.71
C ASP A 198 1.14 3.11 -15.11
N GLN A 199 1.92 3.38 -16.16
CA GLN A 199 1.56 3.16 -17.56
C GLN A 199 2.14 1.84 -18.10
N ARG A 200 1.27 0.95 -18.58
CA ARG A 200 1.68 -0.27 -19.29
C ARG A 200 2.29 0.12 -20.64
N LYS A 201 3.43 -0.49 -21.02
CA LYS A 201 4.19 -0.11 -22.22
C LYS A 201 3.56 -0.65 -23.50
N GLU A 202 2.82 -1.74 -23.37
CA GLU A 202 2.27 -2.57 -24.44
C GLU A 202 0.97 -1.99 -25.02
N ASP A 203 0.12 -1.41 -24.17
CA ASP A 203 -1.15 -0.76 -24.59
C ASP A 203 -1.21 0.75 -24.29
N GLY A 204 -0.19 1.30 -23.61
CA GLY A 204 -0.10 2.71 -23.25
C GLY A 204 -1.13 3.17 -22.21
N ARG A 205 -1.97 2.30 -21.66
CA ARG A 205 -3.00 2.68 -20.67
C ARG A 205 -2.41 2.68 -19.26
N VAL A 206 -3.05 3.40 -18.35
CA VAL A 206 -2.64 3.44 -16.94
C VAL A 206 -3.42 2.42 -16.11
N TRP A 207 -2.74 1.77 -15.18
CA TRP A 207 -3.27 0.65 -14.42
C TRP A 207 -2.88 0.71 -12.95
N LYS A 208 -3.75 0.15 -12.10
CA LYS A 208 -3.64 0.10 -10.63
C LYS A 208 -4.75 -0.80 -10.07
N CYS A 209 -4.67 -1.14 -8.78
CA CYS A 209 -5.77 -1.84 -8.09
C CYS A 209 -7.11 -1.08 -8.22
N THR A 210 -8.20 -1.83 -8.41
CA THR A 210 -9.58 -1.38 -8.57
C THR A 210 -10.43 -1.55 -7.30
N LEU A 211 -9.80 -2.00 -6.20
CA LEU A 211 -10.43 -2.67 -5.05
C LEU A 211 -11.27 -3.91 -5.44
N CYS A 212 -11.07 -4.48 -6.64
CA CYS A 212 -11.98 -5.46 -7.27
C CYS A 212 -13.43 -4.99 -7.33
N TYR A 213 -13.66 -3.78 -7.85
CA TYR A 213 -14.99 -3.18 -8.03
C TYR A 213 -16.02 -4.12 -8.70
N ASP A 214 -15.57 -4.92 -9.66
CA ASP A 214 -16.34 -5.97 -10.33
C ASP A 214 -16.87 -7.05 -9.38
N ARG A 215 -16.10 -7.40 -8.34
CA ARG A 215 -16.50 -8.32 -7.26
C ARG A 215 -17.44 -7.64 -6.29
N LEU A 216 -17.18 -6.38 -5.94
CA LEU A 216 -18.03 -5.57 -5.05
C LEU A 216 -19.45 -5.41 -5.62
N GLY A 217 -19.58 -5.14 -6.92
CA GLY A 217 -20.87 -5.01 -7.61
C GLY A 217 -21.76 -6.28 -7.57
N VAL A 218 -21.19 -7.44 -7.22
CA VAL A 218 -21.92 -8.70 -6.99
C VAL A 218 -21.82 -9.20 -5.54
N GLY A 219 -21.44 -8.33 -4.60
CA GLY A 219 -21.37 -8.64 -3.17
C GLY A 219 -20.24 -9.59 -2.76
N MET A 220 -19.21 -9.75 -3.59
CA MET A 220 -18.05 -10.59 -3.31
C MET A 220 -16.87 -9.80 -2.73
N GLU A 221 -16.24 -10.38 -1.71
CA GLU A 221 -14.95 -9.93 -1.17
C GLU A 221 -13.84 -9.92 -2.25
N PRO A 222 -12.96 -8.90 -2.31
CA PRO A 222 -11.82 -8.82 -3.22
C PRO A 222 -10.88 -10.03 -3.16
N ALA A 223 -10.33 -10.41 -4.32
CA ALA A 223 -9.55 -11.64 -4.47
C ALA A 223 -8.30 -11.67 -3.56
N CYS A 224 -7.64 -10.53 -3.36
CA CYS A 224 -6.43 -10.43 -2.55
C CYS A 224 -6.67 -10.38 -1.03
N ALA A 225 -7.89 -10.07 -0.57
CA ALA A 225 -8.29 -10.22 0.83
C ALA A 225 -8.66 -11.69 1.09
N LYS A 226 -9.56 -12.24 0.26
CA LYS A 226 -9.99 -13.65 0.33
C LYS A 226 -8.85 -14.68 0.24
N ALA A 227 -7.74 -14.33 -0.41
CA ALA A 227 -6.55 -15.17 -0.54
C ALA A 227 -5.52 -14.99 0.60
N CYS A 228 -5.80 -14.16 1.61
CA CYS A 228 -4.89 -13.93 2.73
C CYS A 228 -5.01 -15.07 3.76
N PRO A 229 -3.95 -15.86 4.03
CA PRO A 229 -4.03 -17.01 4.93
C PRO A 229 -3.94 -16.65 6.43
N THR A 230 -3.78 -15.36 6.76
CA THR A 230 -3.54 -14.87 8.14
C THR A 230 -4.40 -13.67 8.53
N ASP A 231 -5.42 -13.33 7.74
CA ASP A 231 -6.27 -12.14 7.90
C ASP A 231 -5.48 -10.81 8.07
N SER A 232 -4.25 -10.78 7.55
CA SER A 232 -3.42 -9.59 7.38
C SER A 232 -4.06 -8.57 6.44
N ILE A 233 -5.00 -8.98 5.59
CA ILE A 233 -5.71 -8.14 4.62
C ILE A 233 -7.21 -8.28 4.88
N GLN A 234 -7.78 -7.34 5.62
CA GLN A 234 -9.20 -7.35 5.98
C GLN A 234 -10.00 -6.43 5.05
N PHE A 235 -11.18 -6.88 4.64
CA PHE A 235 -12.11 -6.13 3.79
C PHE A 235 -13.43 -5.87 4.52
N GLY A 236 -14.08 -4.73 4.24
CA GLY A 236 -15.35 -4.37 4.84
C GLY A 236 -15.67 -2.87 4.73
N PRO A 237 -16.74 -2.41 5.43
CA PRO A 237 -17.05 -0.99 5.57
C PRO A 237 -15.93 -0.25 6.31
N LEU A 238 -15.51 0.90 5.81
CA LEU A 238 -14.28 1.59 6.24
C LEU A 238 -14.28 1.96 7.73
N GLU A 239 -15.42 2.38 8.30
CA GLU A 239 -15.50 2.75 9.72
C GLU A 239 -15.37 1.52 10.65
N GLU A 240 -15.98 0.38 10.31
CA GLU A 240 -15.77 -0.86 11.06
C GLU A 240 -14.30 -1.30 11.03
N LEU A 241 -13.65 -1.15 9.87
CA LEU A 241 -12.23 -1.45 9.73
C LEU A 241 -11.37 -0.52 10.60
N ARG A 242 -11.69 0.80 10.65
CA ARG A 242 -11.03 1.78 11.53
C ARG A 242 -11.18 1.41 13.02
N GLU A 243 -12.37 1.02 13.46
CA GLU A 243 -12.61 0.56 14.83
C GLU A 243 -11.77 -0.68 15.19
N ARG A 244 -11.78 -1.71 14.32
CA ARG A 244 -10.96 -2.93 14.50
C ARG A 244 -9.46 -2.59 14.56
N ALA A 245 -8.99 -1.73 13.67
CA ALA A 245 -7.59 -1.31 13.59
C ALA A 245 -7.12 -0.54 14.83
N ALA A 246 -7.94 0.38 15.34
CA ALA A 246 -7.65 1.08 16.60
C ALA A 246 -7.57 0.11 17.79
N GLY A 247 -8.48 -0.89 17.83
CA GLY A 247 -8.42 -1.99 18.79
C GLY A 247 -7.12 -2.80 18.71
N ARG A 248 -6.67 -3.15 17.49
CA ARG A 248 -5.43 -3.91 17.26
C ARG A 248 -4.17 -3.13 17.64
N VAL A 249 -4.09 -1.82 17.36
CA VAL A 249 -2.98 -0.98 17.84
C VAL A 249 -2.96 -0.91 19.37
N ALA A 250 -4.12 -0.76 20.03
CA ALA A 250 -4.19 -0.75 21.49
C ALA A 250 -3.74 -2.10 22.10
N GLN A 251 -4.04 -3.24 21.46
CA GLN A 251 -3.51 -4.55 21.86
C GLN A 251 -1.97 -4.61 21.72
N LEU A 252 -1.43 -4.18 20.57
CA LEU A 252 0.01 -4.19 20.31
C LEU A 252 0.78 -3.26 21.26
N HIS A 253 0.23 -2.08 21.60
CA HIS A 253 0.77 -1.20 22.62
C HIS A 253 0.76 -1.85 24.01
N ALA A 254 -0.31 -2.56 24.39
CA ALA A 254 -0.38 -3.30 25.64
C ALA A 254 0.60 -4.50 25.69
N ALA A 255 0.91 -5.10 24.53
CA ALA A 255 1.95 -6.13 24.37
C ALA A 255 3.39 -5.56 24.32
N GLY A 256 3.57 -4.24 24.36
CA GLY A 256 4.87 -3.57 24.36
C GLY A 256 5.45 -3.25 22.98
N VAL A 257 4.67 -3.38 21.90
CA VAL A 257 5.06 -2.98 20.53
C VAL A 257 4.75 -1.48 20.34
N ALA A 258 5.51 -0.63 21.04
CA ALA A 258 5.26 0.82 21.09
C ALA A 258 5.31 1.54 19.72
N ASP A 259 6.07 1.01 18.76
CA ASP A 259 6.19 1.57 17.40
C ASP A 259 4.93 1.37 16.53
N ALA A 260 3.99 0.51 16.97
CA ALA A 260 2.78 0.17 16.22
C ALA A 260 1.89 1.40 16.02
N ARG A 261 1.42 1.62 14.80
CA ARG A 261 0.67 2.81 14.40
C ARG A 261 -0.27 2.52 13.25
N LEU A 262 -1.29 3.35 13.09
CA LEU A 262 -2.09 3.40 11.87
C LEU A 262 -1.46 4.38 10.86
N TYR A 263 -1.72 4.14 9.58
CA TYR A 263 -1.27 4.98 8.48
C TYR A 263 -2.32 5.02 7.37
N GLY A 264 -2.72 6.24 6.97
CA GLY A 264 -3.79 6.51 6.00
C GLY A 264 -5.20 6.35 6.55
N GLU A 265 -5.37 6.10 7.85
CA GLU A 265 -6.69 5.97 8.46
C GLU A 265 -7.36 7.33 8.74
N SER A 266 -6.56 8.37 9.01
CA SER A 266 -7.04 9.64 9.58
C SER A 266 -7.74 10.52 8.55
N PRO A 267 -8.98 10.99 8.81
CA PRO A 267 -9.70 11.87 7.88
C PRO A 267 -9.12 13.30 7.82
N ASP A 268 -8.19 13.64 8.72
CA ASP A 268 -7.54 14.95 8.81
C ASP A 268 -6.12 15.00 8.18
N ASP A 269 -5.70 13.91 7.53
CA ASP A 269 -4.41 13.86 6.81
C ASP A 269 -4.41 14.68 5.50
N GLY A 270 -3.28 14.68 4.80
CA GLY A 270 -3.09 15.44 3.56
C GLY A 270 -3.89 14.93 2.34
N VAL A 271 -4.59 13.79 2.44
CA VAL A 271 -5.51 13.22 1.44
C VAL A 271 -6.96 13.04 1.93
N GLY A 272 -7.26 13.39 3.18
CA GLY A 272 -8.57 13.18 3.82
C GLY A 272 -8.83 11.74 4.27
N GLY A 273 -7.77 10.96 4.49
CA GLY A 273 -7.81 9.52 4.75
C GLY A 273 -7.95 8.67 3.49
N ASP A 274 -7.55 7.41 3.60
CA ASP A 274 -7.53 6.43 2.52
C ASP A 274 -8.69 5.44 2.59
N GLY A 275 -8.97 4.80 1.45
CA GLY A 275 -9.85 3.63 1.35
C GLY A 275 -9.12 2.30 1.61
N ALA A 276 -7.80 2.28 1.53
CA ALA A 276 -6.96 1.16 1.95
C ALA A 276 -5.84 1.70 2.85
N PHE A 277 -5.89 1.34 4.13
CA PHE A 277 -5.03 1.88 5.18
C PHE A 277 -4.37 0.73 5.98
N PHE A 278 -3.36 1.06 6.78
CA PHE A 278 -2.36 0.08 7.26
C PHE A 278 -2.14 0.17 8.77
N LEU A 279 -1.87 -0.96 9.42
CA LEU A 279 -1.14 -1.00 10.69
C LEU A 279 0.33 -1.26 10.37
N LEU A 280 1.18 -0.28 10.68
CA LEU A 280 2.63 -0.35 10.51
C LEU A 280 3.29 -0.58 11.88
N LEU A 281 4.44 -1.27 11.88
CA LEU A 281 5.25 -1.54 13.06
C LEU A 281 6.49 -0.62 13.15
N ASP A 282 6.61 0.35 12.26
CA ASP A 282 7.74 1.27 12.13
C ASP A 282 7.28 2.56 11.43
N GLU A 283 8.20 3.51 11.21
CA GLU A 283 7.94 4.71 10.42
C GLU A 283 7.49 4.37 8.97
N PRO A 284 6.55 5.12 8.34
CA PRO A 284 6.09 4.86 6.97
C PRO A 284 7.21 4.70 5.94
N GLU A 285 8.28 5.48 6.05
CA GLU A 285 9.42 5.49 5.14
C GLU A 285 10.16 4.14 5.11
N VAL A 286 10.09 3.34 6.18
CA VAL A 286 10.65 1.97 6.22
C VAL A 286 9.95 1.06 5.20
N TYR A 287 8.68 1.33 4.93
CA TYR A 287 7.83 0.61 3.98
C TYR A 287 7.80 1.28 2.60
N GLY A 288 8.64 2.29 2.36
CA GLY A 288 8.62 3.11 1.14
C GLY A 288 7.43 4.09 1.05
N LEU A 289 6.65 4.23 2.12
CA LEU A 289 5.46 5.08 2.16
C LEU A 289 5.83 6.53 2.54
N PRO A 290 5.20 7.55 1.93
CA PRO A 290 5.45 8.96 2.29
C PRO A 290 4.90 9.27 3.70
N PRO A 291 5.61 10.01 4.57
CA PRO A 291 5.16 10.25 5.94
C PRO A 291 3.96 11.23 6.04
N ASP A 292 3.79 12.11 5.07
CA ASP A 292 2.71 13.12 4.98
C ASP A 292 2.22 13.18 3.52
N PRO A 293 1.43 12.18 3.07
CA PRO A 293 0.91 12.13 1.71
C PRO A 293 -0.05 13.30 1.47
N ARG A 294 0.17 14.05 0.39
CA ARG A 294 -0.60 15.26 0.07
C ARG A 294 -1.15 15.24 -1.34
N VAL A 295 -2.41 15.65 -1.46
CA VAL A 295 -3.11 15.85 -2.73
C VAL A 295 -2.37 16.88 -3.57
N THR A 296 -1.76 16.47 -4.67
CA THR A 296 -0.97 17.35 -5.55
C THR A 296 -1.81 18.46 -6.20
N THR A 297 -3.12 18.24 -6.34
CA THR A 297 -4.10 19.22 -6.84
C THR A 297 -4.60 20.22 -5.79
N ARG A 298 -4.30 20.03 -4.49
CA ARG A 298 -4.83 20.81 -3.36
C ARG A 298 -4.68 22.32 -3.54
N ASP A 299 -3.50 22.72 -4.02
CA ASP A 299 -3.08 24.12 -4.05
C ASP A 299 -3.39 24.80 -5.40
N LEU A 300 -3.89 24.06 -6.40
CA LEU A 300 -4.32 24.61 -7.70
C LEU A 300 -5.29 25.80 -7.57
N PRO A 301 -6.33 25.80 -6.69
CA PRO A 301 -7.21 26.94 -6.53
C PRO A 301 -6.51 28.18 -5.97
N SER A 302 -5.38 28.02 -5.28
CA SER A 302 -4.51 29.12 -4.85
C SER A 302 -3.63 29.60 -6.01
N MET A 303 -3.00 28.68 -6.74
CA MET A 303 -2.17 29.00 -7.92
C MET A 303 -2.95 29.78 -8.98
N TRP A 304 -4.19 29.37 -9.30
CA TRP A 304 -5.05 30.08 -10.24
C TRP A 304 -5.41 31.50 -9.80
N ARG A 305 -5.60 31.76 -8.49
CA ARG A 305 -5.82 33.12 -7.95
C ARG A 305 -4.58 34.01 -8.12
N HIS A 306 -3.39 33.46 -7.86
CA HIS A 306 -2.14 34.19 -8.05
C HIS A 306 -1.87 34.47 -9.53
N ALA A 307 -2.11 33.50 -10.42
CA ALA A 307 -2.00 33.67 -11.87
C ALA A 307 -2.98 34.72 -12.40
N ALA A 308 -4.24 34.71 -11.95
CA ALA A 308 -5.24 35.72 -12.30
C ALA A 308 -4.83 37.12 -11.80
N THR A 309 -4.36 37.24 -10.56
CA THR A 309 -3.86 38.51 -10.00
C THR A 309 -2.67 39.05 -10.80
N ALA A 310 -1.73 38.19 -11.20
CA ALA A 310 -0.59 38.57 -12.04
C ALA A 310 -1.05 39.03 -13.43
N ALA A 311 -1.95 38.29 -14.09
CA ALA A 311 -2.49 38.64 -15.40
C ALA A 311 -3.25 39.98 -15.39
N VAL A 312 -4.09 40.23 -14.38
CA VAL A 312 -4.80 41.50 -14.18
C VAL A 312 -3.80 42.65 -13.93
N THR A 313 -2.75 42.41 -13.15
CA THR A 313 -1.71 43.42 -12.88
C THR A 313 -0.93 43.78 -14.15
N LEU A 314 -0.52 42.79 -14.95
CA LEU A 314 0.15 43.00 -16.23
C LEU A 314 -0.76 43.73 -17.24
N ALA A 315 -2.04 43.37 -17.32
CA ALA A 315 -3.01 44.06 -18.16
C ALA A 315 -3.21 45.52 -17.73
N ALA A 316 -3.32 45.80 -16.43
CA ALA A 316 -3.47 47.14 -15.89
C ALA A 316 -2.22 48.01 -16.14
N LEU A 317 -1.01 47.47 -15.96
CA LEU A 317 0.24 48.14 -16.30
C LEU A 317 0.35 48.41 -17.80
N GLY A 318 -0.05 47.45 -18.64
CA GLY A 318 -0.14 47.60 -20.09
C GLY A 318 -1.04 48.78 -20.49
N VAL A 319 -2.30 48.79 -20.03
CA VAL A 319 -3.24 49.89 -20.28
C VAL A 319 -2.70 51.23 -19.76
N ALA A 320 -2.16 51.27 -18.55
CA ALA A 320 -1.57 52.48 -17.97
C ALA A 320 -0.41 53.04 -18.82
N SER A 321 0.40 52.18 -19.46
CA SER A 321 1.50 52.60 -20.34
C SER A 321 1.05 53.33 -21.60
N PHE A 322 -0.16 53.02 -22.12
CA PHE A 322 -0.75 53.74 -23.26
C PHE A 322 -1.47 55.01 -22.81
N VAL A 323 -2.17 54.97 -21.68
CA VAL A 323 -2.91 56.14 -21.14
C VAL A 323 -1.97 57.25 -20.62
N ARG A 324 -0.77 56.90 -20.13
CA ARG A 324 0.22 57.87 -19.63
C ARG A 324 1.16 58.47 -20.67
N ARG A 325 0.99 58.20 -21.97
CA ARG A 325 1.76 58.93 -23.00
C ARG A 325 1.22 60.37 -23.12
N PRO A 326 2.02 61.42 -22.81
CA PRO A 326 1.66 62.78 -23.21
C PRO A 326 1.63 62.88 -24.75
N ARG A 327 0.84 63.84 -25.25
CA ARG A 327 0.89 64.28 -26.65
C ARG A 327 1.93 65.38 -26.81
#